data_AF-A0A2S9G2B6-F1
#
_entry.id   AF-A0A2S9G2B6-F1
#
_cell.length_a   1.000
_cell.length_b   1.000
_cell.length_c   1.000
_cell.angle_alpha   90.00
_cell.angle_beta   90.00
_cell.angle_gamma   90.00
#
_symmetry.space_group_name_H-M   'P 1'
#
loop_
_entity.id
_entity.type
_entity.pdbx_description
1 polymer ?
#
loop_
_entity_poly.entity_id
_entity_poly.type
_entity_poly.pdbx_seq_one_letter_code
_entity_poly.pdbx_strand_id
1 'polypeptide(L)'
;RVAHAVGTAALAAGVKLVTGDTKVVDSGHGDGVYINTAGIGLGDTRADIRPQRARPGDVVIVSGDIGVHGVAVMSCREGLAFATT
;
A
#
# COMPACT_ATOMS: atom_id res chain seq x y z
N ARG A 1 6.67 -6.03 -15.91
CA ARG A 1 5.39 -5.40 -15.47
C ARG A 1 5.48 -4.92 -14.03
N VAL A 2 5.71 -5.81 -13.05
CA VAL A 2 5.77 -5.46 -11.61
C VAL A 2 6.83 -4.38 -11.30
N ALA A 3 8.10 -4.61 -11.65
CA ALA A 3 9.17 -3.63 -11.40
C ALA A 3 8.90 -2.26 -12.04
N HIS A 4 8.33 -2.24 -13.26
CA HIS A 4 7.91 -1.01 -13.92
C HIS A 4 6.82 -0.29 -13.13
N ALA A 5 5.79 -1.00 -12.66
CA ALA A 5 4.71 -0.41 -11.86
C ALA A 5 5.23 0.19 -10.55
N VAL A 6 6.16 -0.49 -9.85
CA VAL A 6 6.82 0.04 -8.66
C VAL A 6 7.60 1.32 -9.00
N GLY A 7 8.37 1.31 -10.10
CA GLY A 7 9.08 2.50 -10.56
C GLY A 7 8.16 3.67 -10.92
N THR A 8 7.05 3.41 -11.61
CA THR A 8 6.03 4.43 -11.92
C THR A 8 5.42 5.03 -10.66
N ALA A 9 5.09 4.19 -9.67
CA ALA A 9 4.54 4.66 -8.39
C ALA A 9 5.56 5.51 -7.60
N ALA A 10 6.84 5.10 -7.58
CA ALA A 10 7.89 5.86 -6.93
C ALA A 10 8.08 7.25 -7.56
N LEU A 11 8.08 7.32 -8.90
CA LEU A 11 8.15 8.57 -9.64
C LEU A 11 6.94 9.48 -9.35
N ALA A 12 5.73 8.93 -9.38
CA ALA A 12 4.51 9.68 -9.09
C ALA A 12 4.50 10.25 -7.66
N ALA A 13 5.04 9.50 -6.70
CA ALA A 13 5.19 9.94 -5.31
C ALA A 13 6.41 10.87 -5.07
N GLY A 14 7.24 11.11 -6.09
CA GLY A 14 8.46 11.91 -5.95
C GLY A 14 9.54 11.27 -5.06
N VAL A 15 9.50 9.95 -4.87
CA VAL A 15 10.48 9.21 -4.04
C VAL A 15 11.49 8.48 -4.91
N LYS A 16 12.70 8.26 -4.37
CA LYS A 16 13.77 7.52 -5.04
C LYS A 16 13.88 6.12 -4.48
N LEU A 17 13.99 5.12 -5.35
CA LEU A 17 14.46 3.78 -5.00
C LEU A 17 16.00 3.84 -4.89
N VAL A 18 16.53 3.87 -3.68
CA VAL A 18 17.97 4.12 -3.43
C VAL A 18 18.80 2.86 -3.26
N THR A 19 18.15 1.72 -2.99
CA THR A 19 18.80 0.42 -2.81
C THR A 19 17.79 -0.71 -3.04
N GLY A 20 18.27 -1.94 -3.15
CA GLY A 20 17.46 -3.14 -3.28
C GLY A 20 18.30 -4.42 -3.29
N ASP A 21 17.61 -5.55 -3.13
CA ASP A 21 18.17 -6.89 -3.27
C ASP A 21 17.16 -7.75 -4.05
N THR A 22 17.63 -8.84 -4.66
CA THR A 22 16.76 -9.80 -5.35
C THR A 22 17.17 -11.20 -4.96
N LYS A 23 16.20 -11.98 -4.47
CA LYS A 23 16.37 -13.39 -4.13
C LYS A 23 15.53 -14.23 -5.07
N VAL A 24 16.14 -15.28 -5.60
CA VAL A 24 15.49 -16.30 -6.42
C VAL A 24 15.48 -17.59 -5.60
N VAL A 25 14.34 -18.25 -5.59
CA VAL A 25 14.12 -19.50 -4.86
C VAL A 25 13.63 -20.58 -5.82
N ASP A 26 13.75 -21.83 -5.40
CA ASP A 26 13.25 -22.96 -6.17
C ASP A 26 11.73 -22.92 -6.35
N SER A 27 11.25 -23.60 -7.39
CA SER A 27 9.82 -23.75 -7.65
C SER A 27 9.11 -24.35 -6.44
N GLY A 28 8.00 -23.75 -6.03
CA GLY A 28 7.22 -24.18 -4.86
C GLY A 28 7.66 -23.57 -3.53
N HIS A 29 8.80 -22.88 -3.48
CA HIS A 29 9.26 -22.13 -2.29
C HIS A 29 8.84 -20.65 -2.30
N GLY A 30 7.94 -20.29 -3.22
CA GLY A 30 7.26 -18.99 -3.30
C GLY A 30 6.07 -19.07 -4.25
N ASP A 31 5.02 -18.30 -3.98
CA ASP A 31 3.82 -18.19 -4.81
C ASP A 31 3.89 -16.93 -5.68
N GLY A 32 4.71 -16.98 -6.73
CA GLY A 32 4.96 -15.86 -7.64
C GLY A 32 6.09 -14.95 -7.18
N VAL A 33 5.76 -13.75 -6.69
CA VAL A 33 6.75 -12.74 -6.28
C VAL A 33 6.36 -12.08 -4.96
N TYR A 34 7.30 -12.01 -4.03
CA TYR A 34 7.17 -11.22 -2.81
C TYR A 34 8.04 -9.98 -2.91
N ILE A 35 7.53 -8.86 -2.39
CA ILE A 35 8.22 -7.58 -2.37
C ILE A 35 8.20 -7.06 -0.94
N ASN A 36 9.38 -6.74 -0.42
CA ASN A 36 9.53 -6.00 0.83
C ASN A 36 10.02 -4.58 0.50
N THR A 37 9.49 -3.58 1.20
CA THR A 37 9.89 -2.18 1.06
C THR A 37 10.16 -1.58 2.42
N ALA A 38 11.28 -0.89 2.56
CA ALA A 38 11.58 -0.02 3.69
C ALA A 38 11.73 1.41 3.19
N GLY A 39 11.19 2.37 3.93
CA GLY A 39 11.24 3.79 3.59
C GLY A 39 11.57 4.63 4.81
N ILE A 40 12.27 5.73 4.58
CA ILE A 40 12.56 6.75 5.58
C ILE A 40 12.11 8.11 5.05
N GLY A 41 11.75 9.02 5.95
CA GLY A 41 11.32 10.36 5.63
C GLY A 41 11.40 11.28 6.85
N LEU A 42 11.33 12.58 6.61
CA LEU A 42 11.27 13.58 7.68
C LEU A 42 9.81 13.81 8.05
N GLY A 43 9.50 13.74 9.35
CA GLY A 43 8.19 14.13 9.85
C GLY A 43 8.03 15.66 9.86
N ASP A 44 6.80 16.15 9.67
CA ASP A 44 6.50 17.58 9.85
C ASP A 44 6.58 17.94 11.33
N THR A 45 7.52 18.82 11.69
CA THR A 45 7.73 19.29 13.08
C THR A 45 6.50 19.94 13.71
N ARG A 46 5.52 20.38 12.91
CA ARG A 46 4.26 20.98 13.39
C ARG A 46 3.21 19.93 13.74
N ALA A 47 3.40 18.67 13.35
CA ALA A 47 2.42 17.61 13.50
C ALA A 47 2.85 16.63 14.62
N ASP A 48 2.12 16.62 15.74
CA ASP A 48 2.18 15.56 16.74
C ASP A 48 1.08 14.52 16.43
N ILE A 49 1.38 13.55 15.56
CA ILE A 49 0.44 12.51 15.14
C ILE A 49 0.71 11.23 15.94
N ARG A 50 -0.18 10.91 16.87
CA ARG A 50 -0.10 9.67 17.67
C ARG A 50 -1.46 9.28 18.27
N PRO A 51 -1.77 7.98 18.42
CA PRO A 51 -3.08 7.51 18.90
C PRO A 51 -3.48 8.09 20.27
N GLN A 52 -2.50 8.38 21.14
CA GLN A 52 -2.73 8.88 22.50
C GLN A 52 -3.34 10.29 22.55
N ARG A 53 -3.39 11.01 21.42
CA ARG A 53 -3.99 12.34 21.36
C ARG A 53 -5.50 12.32 21.13
N ALA A 54 -6.07 11.19 20.72
CA ALA A 54 -7.51 11.06 20.55
C ALA A 54 -8.23 11.22 21.90
N ARG A 55 -9.23 12.09 21.94
CA ARG A 55 -9.99 12.40 23.17
C ARG A 55 -11.48 12.62 22.87
N PRO A 56 -12.35 12.54 23.90
CA PRO A 56 -13.75 12.90 23.75
C PRO A 56 -13.92 14.30 23.14
N GLY A 57 -14.80 14.41 22.15
CA GLY A 57 -15.06 15.64 21.39
C GLY A 57 -14.28 15.75 20.07
N ASP A 58 -13.30 14.89 19.82
CA ASP A 58 -12.64 14.83 18.51
C ASP A 58 -13.58 14.22 17.44
N VAL A 59 -13.36 14.60 16.18
CA VAL A 59 -14.16 14.12 15.03
C VAL A 59 -13.37 13.05 14.28
N VAL A 60 -14.07 11.97 13.89
CA VAL A 60 -13.53 10.93 13.01
C VAL A 60 -13.89 11.25 11.57
N ILE A 61 -12.87 11.28 10.70
CA ILE A 61 -13.02 11.55 9.26
C ILE A 61 -12.39 10.39 8.50
N VAL A 62 -13.06 9.95 7.43
CA VAL A 62 -12.53 8.96 6.48
C VAL A 62 -12.24 9.65 5.14
N SER A 63 -11.16 9.24 4.46
CA SER A 63 -10.70 9.88 3.23
C SER A 63 -11.46 9.44 1.97
N GLY A 64 -12.40 8.50 2.08
CA GLY A 64 -13.18 7.96 0.98
C GLY A 64 -13.91 6.67 1.37
N ASP A 65 -14.39 5.95 0.36
CA ASP A 65 -15.14 4.71 0.53
C ASP A 65 -14.34 3.60 1.22
N ILE A 66 -15.02 2.84 2.08
CA ILE A 66 -14.42 1.78 2.88
C ILE A 66 -14.54 0.43 2.16
N GLY A 67 -13.45 -0.34 2.13
CA GLY A 67 -13.47 -1.72 1.65
C GLY A 67 -13.21 -1.91 0.14
N VAL A 68 -13.06 -0.83 -0.63
CA VAL A 68 -12.90 -0.87 -2.09
C VAL A 68 -11.76 -1.78 -2.54
N HIS A 69 -10.58 -1.70 -1.92
CA HIS A 69 -9.43 -2.55 -2.27
C HIS A 69 -9.70 -4.05 -2.00
N GLY A 70 -10.24 -4.36 -0.83
CA GLY A 70 -10.50 -5.75 -0.43
C GLY A 70 -11.52 -6.43 -1.34
N VAL A 71 -12.62 -5.73 -1.65
CA VAL A 71 -13.64 -6.21 -2.58
C VAL A 71 -13.04 -6.37 -3.98
N ALA A 72 -12.29 -5.39 -4.50
CA ALA A 72 -11.69 -5.48 -5.82
C ALA A 72 -10.78 -6.72 -5.97
N VAL A 73 -9.90 -6.97 -5.00
CA VAL A 73 -9.00 -8.13 -5.00
C VAL A 73 -9.78 -9.45 -4.87
N MET A 74 -10.74 -9.52 -3.95
CA MET A 74 -11.61 -10.70 -3.77
C MET A 74 -12.38 -11.01 -5.06
N SER A 75 -12.96 -10.00 -5.70
CA SER A 75 -13.76 -10.15 -6.92
C SER A 75 -12.97 -10.82 -8.03
N CYS A 76 -11.74 -10.37 -8.27
CA CYS A 76 -10.87 -10.93 -9.29
C CYS A 76 -10.39 -12.36 -8.95
N ARG A 77 -10.22 -12.68 -7.66
CA ARG A 77 -9.78 -14.01 -7.21
C ARG A 77 -10.91 -15.05 -7.27
N GLU A 78 -12.10 -14.66 -6.81
CA GLU A 78 -13.26 -15.55 -6.69
C GLU A 78 -14.18 -15.52 -7.93
N GLY A 79 -13.85 -14.72 -8.94
CA GLY A 79 -14.66 -14.59 -10.16
C GLY A 79 -16.02 -13.91 -9.95
N LEU A 80 -16.15 -13.09 -8.90
CA LEU A 80 -17.40 -12.38 -8.59
C LEU A 80 -17.53 -11.16 -9.50
N ALA A 81 -18.62 -11.09 -10.26
CA ALA A 81 -18.95 -9.92 -11.06
C ALA A 81 -19.89 -9.00 -10.26
N PHE A 82 -19.40 -7.82 -9.89
CA PHE A 82 -20.21 -6.79 -9.25
C PHE A 82 -20.61 -5.75 -10.31
N ALA A 83 -21.91 -5.54 -10.49
CA ALA A 83 -22.39 -4.39 -11.25
C ALA A 83 -22.09 -3.12 -10.43
N THR A 84 -21.34 -2.19 -11.02
CA THR A 84 -21.23 -0.82 -10.48
C THR A 84 -22.25 0.03 -11.23
N THR A 85 -23.15 0.70 -10.49
CA THR A 85 -24.02 1.75 -11.02
C THR A 85 -23.24 3.00 -11.38
#